data_AF-A0A1U8LX20-F1
#
_entry.id   AF-A0A1U8LX20-F1
#
_cell.length_a   1.000
_cell.length_b   1.000
_cell.length_c   1.000
_cell.angle_alpha   90.00
_cell.angle_beta   90.00
_cell.angle_gamma   90.00
#
_symmetry.space_group_name_H-M   'P 1'
#
loop_
_entity.id
_entity.type
_entity.pdbx_description
1 polymer ?
#
loop_
_entity_poly.entity_id
_entity_poly.type
_entity_poly.pdbx_seq_one_letter_code
_entity_poly.pdbx_strand_id
1 'polypeptide(L)'
;MGVTDPRGSGFYTYSIGIVMKGQDRDLLKNFTMWMIIDLSNNQFEGGIPKVIGKLNLLKGLNLSHNNLNGDIPTSIGNLTSLEWLDLSSNRLSGTIPNRLADLPFLSSFNVSENQLHGQIPQGKQFNTFGNDSYEGNKGLCGFPVSKGCNIIEPAPPNVLEKDGSKSNIAFGWKVVLIGYGCGVVFGMSVGYVVFQTGKPKWLVNLVENQHEKRRRRKSKKGNRSSRRRRI
;
A
#
# COMPACT_ATOMS: atom_id res chain seq x y z
N MET A 1 -46.15 6.59 16.72
CA MET A 1 -46.78 5.25 16.77
C MET A 1 -46.12 4.41 15.70
N GLY A 2 -45.30 3.43 16.09
CA GLY A 2 -44.58 2.57 15.14
C GLY A 2 -45.49 1.46 14.62
N VAL A 3 -45.58 1.32 13.31
CA VAL A 3 -46.23 0.18 12.64
C VAL A 3 -45.15 -0.86 12.37
N THR A 4 -45.32 -2.08 12.89
CA THR A 4 -44.42 -3.21 12.65
C THR A 4 -44.79 -3.91 11.35
N ASP A 5 -43.86 -3.93 10.37
CA ASP A 5 -43.92 -4.78 9.17
C ASP A 5 -43.58 -6.24 9.56
N PRO A 6 -44.35 -7.26 9.15
CA PRO A 6 -44.08 -8.66 9.46
C PRO A 6 -42.80 -9.24 8.81
N ARG A 7 -42.10 -8.50 7.94
CA ARG A 7 -40.91 -8.97 7.22
C ARG A 7 -39.61 -8.31 7.69
N GLY A 8 -39.23 -8.55 8.95
CA GLY A 8 -37.84 -8.76 9.41
C GLY A 8 -36.69 -7.79 9.05
N SER A 9 -36.89 -6.69 8.31
CA SER A 9 -35.86 -5.69 8.01
C SER A 9 -36.28 -4.34 8.57
N GLY A 10 -36.08 -4.16 9.87
CA GLY A 10 -36.35 -2.90 10.54
C GLY A 10 -35.32 -1.84 10.15
N PHE A 11 -35.61 -1.05 9.11
CA PHE A 11 -34.93 0.22 8.89
C PHE A 11 -35.61 1.28 9.75
N TYR A 12 -34.91 1.80 10.76
CA TYR A 12 -35.41 2.94 11.54
C TYR A 12 -35.38 4.19 10.65
N THR A 13 -36.53 4.55 10.08
CA THR A 13 -36.70 5.82 9.37
C THR A 13 -36.93 6.93 10.38
N TYR A 14 -35.91 7.72 10.68
CA TYR A 14 -36.05 8.96 11.45
C TYR A 14 -36.48 10.08 10.50
N SER A 15 -37.75 10.47 10.54
CA SER A 15 -38.26 11.68 9.89
C SER A 15 -38.32 12.84 10.89
N ILE A 16 -37.95 14.04 10.44
CA ILE A 16 -38.21 15.27 11.17
C ILE A 16 -39.36 15.97 10.45
N GLY A 17 -40.51 16.04 11.11
CA GLY A 17 -41.63 16.85 10.65
C GLY A 17 -41.37 18.31 11.03
N ILE A 18 -41.33 19.20 10.05
CA ILE A 18 -41.34 20.64 10.28
C ILE A 18 -42.66 21.21 9.81
N VAL A 19 -43.29 22.04 10.65
CA VAL A 19 -44.53 22.74 10.32
C VAL A 19 -44.20 24.19 10.06
N MET A 20 -44.36 24.62 8.81
CA MET A 20 -44.12 26.02 8.40
C MET A 20 -45.41 26.56 7.79
N LYS A 21 -45.97 27.63 8.40
CA LYS A 21 -47.23 28.26 7.97
C LYS A 21 -48.41 27.28 7.82
N GLY A 22 -48.52 26.32 8.75
CA GLY A 22 -49.61 25.33 8.75
C GLY A 22 -49.51 24.25 7.66
N GLN A 23 -48.37 24.17 6.97
CA GLN A 23 -48.09 23.09 6.03
C GLN A 23 -47.07 22.13 6.66
N ASP A 24 -47.49 20.89 6.86
CA ASP A 24 -46.63 19.80 7.32
C ASP A 24 -45.73 19.35 6.16
N ARG A 25 -44.41 19.37 6.38
CA ARG A 25 -43.46 18.76 5.46
C ARG A 25 -42.57 17.78 6.20
N ASP A 26 -42.61 16.54 5.76
CA ASP A 26 -41.69 15.51 6.20
C ASP A 26 -40.40 15.59 5.39
N LEU A 27 -39.33 16.02 6.03
CA LEU A 27 -38.00 15.95 5.43
C LEU A 27 -37.46 14.54 5.62
N LEU A 28 -37.54 13.75 4.54
CA LEU A 28 -36.92 12.43 4.46
C LEU A 28 -35.41 12.64 4.29
N LYS A 29 -34.69 12.65 5.40
CA LYS A 29 -33.25 12.87 5.39
C LYS A 29 -32.58 11.59 4.86
N ASN A 30 -31.98 11.68 3.67
CA ASN A 30 -30.96 10.72 3.20
C ASN A 30 -29.75 10.81 4.14
N PHE A 31 -29.88 10.26 5.35
CA PHE A 31 -28.78 10.10 6.26
C PHE A 31 -27.92 8.96 5.72
N THR A 32 -26.77 9.30 5.15
CA THR A 32 -25.63 8.38 5.15
C THR A 32 -25.23 8.19 6.60
N MET A 33 -25.95 7.33 7.33
CA MET A 33 -25.69 7.12 8.75
C MET A 33 -24.31 6.47 8.84
N TRP A 34 -23.31 7.24 9.29
CA TRP A 34 -22.02 6.69 9.64
C TRP A 34 -22.25 5.81 10.86
N MET A 35 -22.37 4.50 10.63
CA MET A 35 -22.50 3.55 11.72
C MET A 35 -21.09 3.31 12.25
N ILE A 36 -20.81 3.88 13.41
CA ILE A 36 -19.57 3.72 14.16
C ILE A 36 -19.91 2.96 15.43
N ILE A 37 -19.13 1.93 15.74
CA ILE A 37 -19.18 1.23 17.01
C ILE A 37 -17.86 1.49 17.72
N ASP A 38 -17.92 2.17 18.86
CA ASP A 38 -16.79 2.34 19.76
C ASP A 38 -17.11 1.64 21.08
N LEU A 39 -16.35 0.58 21.36
CA LEU A 39 -16.40 -0.20 22.60
C LEU A 39 -15.02 -0.24 23.27
N SER A 40 -14.15 0.72 22.94
CA SER A 40 -12.79 0.77 23.46
C SER A 40 -12.75 1.05 24.97
N ASN A 41 -11.61 0.76 25.60
CA ASN A 41 -11.36 1.05 27.02
C ASN A 41 -12.34 0.38 27.98
N ASN A 42 -12.57 -0.91 27.77
CA ASN A 42 -13.42 -1.74 28.61
C ASN A 42 -12.66 -2.99 29.06
N GLN A 43 -13.37 -3.89 29.75
CA GLN A 43 -12.83 -5.18 30.21
C GLN A 43 -13.51 -6.34 29.46
N PHE A 44 -13.88 -6.16 28.19
CA PHE A 44 -14.52 -7.23 27.43
C PHE A 44 -13.55 -8.40 27.21
N GLU A 45 -14.05 -9.61 27.43
CA GLU A 45 -13.31 -10.86 27.28
C GLU A 45 -13.94 -11.75 26.22
N GLY A 46 -13.21 -12.80 25.82
CA GLY A 46 -13.64 -13.74 24.79
C GLY A 46 -13.33 -13.25 23.37
N GLY A 47 -13.82 -14.00 22.38
CA GLY A 47 -13.55 -13.74 20.97
C GLY A 47 -14.49 -12.73 20.33
N ILE A 48 -13.98 -12.04 19.30
CA ILE A 48 -14.80 -11.13 18.48
C ILE A 48 -15.87 -11.98 17.76
N PRO A 49 -17.17 -11.69 17.96
CA PRO A 49 -18.23 -12.52 17.40
C PRO A 49 -18.35 -12.32 15.89
N LYS A 50 -18.44 -13.44 15.15
CA LYS A 50 -18.57 -13.44 13.67
C LYS A 50 -19.77 -12.63 13.15
N VAL A 51 -20.79 -12.41 13.99
CA VAL A 51 -21.99 -11.63 13.67
C VAL A 51 -21.68 -10.18 13.30
N ILE A 52 -20.55 -9.62 13.78
CA ILE A 52 -20.10 -8.27 13.40
C ILE A 52 -20.00 -8.13 11.89
N GLY A 53 -19.61 -9.19 11.16
CA GLY A 53 -19.52 -9.17 9.70
C GLY A 53 -20.85 -9.03 8.95
N LYS A 54 -21.99 -8.93 9.64
CA LYS A 54 -23.31 -8.63 9.03
C LYS A 54 -23.62 -7.13 8.98
N LEU A 55 -22.80 -6.29 9.62
CA LEU A 55 -23.02 -4.85 9.73
C LEU A 55 -22.52 -4.12 8.48
N ASN A 56 -23.10 -4.38 7.32
CA ASN A 56 -22.56 -3.94 6.02
C ASN A 56 -22.40 -2.41 5.86
N LEU A 57 -23.12 -1.62 6.65
CA LEU A 57 -23.06 -0.15 6.65
C LEU A 57 -22.06 0.41 7.68
N LEU A 58 -21.37 -0.45 8.42
CA LEU A 58 -20.40 -0.05 9.44
C LEU A 58 -19.20 0.62 8.78
N LYS A 59 -18.88 1.83 9.24
CA LYS A 59 -17.74 2.63 8.79
C LYS A 59 -16.58 2.61 9.77
N GLY A 60 -16.87 2.49 11.06
CA GLY A 60 -15.87 2.52 12.11
C GLY A 60 -16.10 1.43 13.14
N LEU A 61 -15.05 0.71 13.48
CA LEU A 61 -15.06 -0.27 14.56
C LEU A 61 -13.85 -0.06 15.47
N ASN A 62 -14.11 0.37 16.70
CA ASN A 62 -13.12 0.46 17.76
C ASN A 62 -13.40 -0.58 18.83
N LEU A 63 -12.51 -1.56 18.98
CA LEU A 63 -12.53 -2.55 20.06
C LEU A 63 -11.24 -2.48 20.90
N SER A 64 -10.45 -1.41 20.79
CA SER A 64 -9.14 -1.32 21.42
C SER A 64 -9.22 -1.27 22.94
N HIS A 65 -8.09 -1.54 23.62
CA HIS A 65 -7.99 -1.48 25.07
C HIS A 65 -9.05 -2.33 25.78
N ASN A 66 -9.05 -3.63 25.48
CA ASN A 66 -9.92 -4.64 26.07
C ASN A 66 -9.12 -5.93 26.37
N ASN A 67 -9.80 -6.97 26.86
CA ASN A 67 -9.23 -8.28 27.12
C ASN A 67 -9.66 -9.33 26.06
N LEU A 68 -10.00 -8.90 24.83
CA LEU A 68 -10.48 -9.79 23.78
C LEU A 68 -9.39 -10.77 23.35
N ASN A 69 -9.75 -12.02 23.08
CA ASN A 69 -8.83 -13.11 22.76
C ASN A 69 -9.27 -13.90 21.52
N GLY A 70 -8.49 -14.91 21.14
CA GLY A 70 -8.75 -15.70 19.94
C GLY A 70 -8.46 -14.92 18.65
N ASP A 71 -8.91 -15.45 17.53
CA ASP A 71 -8.54 -14.94 16.20
C ASP A 71 -9.43 -13.78 15.74
N ILE A 72 -8.88 -12.93 14.88
CA ILE A 72 -9.66 -11.93 14.14
C ILE A 72 -10.60 -12.67 13.16
N PRO A 73 -11.93 -12.55 13.30
CA PRO A 73 -12.84 -13.32 12.47
C PRO A 73 -12.81 -12.82 11.03
N THR A 74 -12.68 -13.77 10.09
CA THR A 74 -12.63 -13.51 8.64
C THR A 74 -13.85 -12.74 8.12
N SER A 75 -14.97 -12.81 8.84
CA SER A 75 -16.22 -12.09 8.55
C SER A 75 -16.09 -10.56 8.62
N ILE A 76 -15.08 -10.01 9.30
CA ILE A 76 -14.82 -8.55 9.25
C ILE A 76 -14.49 -8.10 7.82
N GLY A 77 -13.94 -8.99 6.99
CA GLY A 77 -13.74 -8.74 5.56
C GLY A 77 -15.02 -8.56 4.74
N ASN A 78 -16.21 -8.81 5.31
CA ASN A 78 -17.49 -8.52 4.67
C ASN A 78 -17.96 -7.08 4.87
N LEU A 79 -17.30 -6.30 5.73
CA LEU A 79 -17.67 -4.92 6.04
C LEU A 79 -17.22 -3.96 4.94
N THR A 80 -17.85 -4.04 3.77
CA THR A 80 -17.41 -3.34 2.56
C THR A 80 -17.40 -1.81 2.67
N SER A 81 -18.11 -1.23 3.64
CA SER A 81 -18.13 0.20 3.93
C SER A 81 -17.17 0.64 5.04
N LEU A 82 -16.37 -0.28 5.60
CA LEU A 82 -15.48 0.01 6.72
C LEU A 82 -14.33 0.93 6.27
N GLU A 83 -14.19 2.05 6.98
CA GLU A 83 -13.19 3.09 6.73
C GLU A 83 -12.06 3.03 7.75
N TRP A 84 -12.34 2.63 8.99
CA TRP A 84 -11.33 2.48 10.03
C TRP A 84 -11.63 1.33 11.00
N LEU A 85 -10.57 0.64 11.41
CA LEU A 85 -10.61 -0.53 12.29
C LEU A 85 -9.48 -0.45 13.32
N ASP A 86 -9.85 -0.39 14.60
CA ASP A 86 -8.90 -0.43 15.71
C ASP A 86 -9.21 -1.62 16.63
N LEU A 87 -8.26 -2.55 16.69
CA LEU A 87 -8.28 -3.75 17.54
C LEU A 87 -7.06 -3.77 18.49
N SER A 88 -6.36 -2.65 18.62
CA SER A 88 -5.11 -2.58 19.37
C SER A 88 -5.29 -2.84 20.87
N SER A 89 -4.20 -3.16 21.58
CA SER A 89 -4.22 -3.38 23.04
C SER A 89 -5.26 -4.41 23.48
N ASN A 90 -5.15 -5.63 22.93
CA ASN A 90 -5.98 -6.79 23.25
C ASN A 90 -5.08 -8.05 23.39
N ARG A 91 -5.69 -9.23 23.49
CA ARG A 91 -5.00 -10.53 23.53
C ARG A 91 -5.33 -11.37 22.29
N LEU A 92 -5.57 -10.72 21.15
CA LEU A 92 -5.92 -11.40 19.90
C LEU A 92 -4.73 -12.21 19.40
N SER A 93 -5.02 -13.41 18.87
CA SER A 93 -4.06 -14.39 18.37
C SER A 93 -4.33 -14.70 16.90
N GLY A 94 -3.59 -15.67 16.36
CA GLY A 94 -3.77 -16.12 14.97
C GLY A 94 -3.15 -15.16 13.96
N THR A 95 -3.61 -15.28 12.71
CA THR A 95 -3.14 -14.46 11.59
C THR A 95 -4.11 -13.34 11.25
N ILE A 96 -3.62 -12.28 10.62
CA ILE A 96 -4.46 -11.22 10.08
C ILE A 96 -5.17 -11.76 8.82
N PRO A 97 -6.52 -11.77 8.76
CA PRO A 97 -7.22 -12.31 7.60
C PRO A 97 -6.92 -11.54 6.32
N ASN A 98 -6.51 -12.25 5.26
CA ASN A 98 -6.27 -11.65 3.93
C ASN A 98 -7.49 -10.90 3.37
N ARG A 99 -8.70 -11.27 3.79
CA ARG A 99 -9.94 -10.58 3.41
C ARG A 99 -9.98 -9.11 3.84
N LEU A 100 -9.23 -8.70 4.86
CA LEU A 100 -9.13 -7.29 5.25
C LEU A 100 -8.44 -6.45 4.17
N ALA A 101 -7.50 -7.04 3.42
CA ALA A 101 -6.86 -6.39 2.27
C ALA A 101 -7.83 -6.19 1.10
N ASP A 102 -9.01 -6.84 1.14
CA ASP A 102 -10.04 -6.67 0.11
C ASP A 102 -10.99 -5.49 0.36
N LEU A 103 -10.98 -4.90 1.56
CA LEU A 103 -11.89 -3.81 1.92
C LEU A 103 -11.56 -2.52 1.14
N PRO A 104 -12.48 -1.97 0.34
CA PRO A 104 -12.15 -0.91 -0.61
C PRO A 104 -11.94 0.48 0.03
N PHE A 105 -12.48 0.71 1.23
CA PHE A 105 -12.45 2.03 1.89
C PHE A 105 -11.60 2.05 3.16
N LEU A 106 -10.99 0.93 3.56
CA LEU A 106 -10.22 0.86 4.79
C LEU A 106 -9.00 1.79 4.66
N SER A 107 -8.92 2.78 5.53
CA SER A 107 -7.96 3.88 5.47
C SER A 107 -7.17 4.05 6.77
N SER A 108 -7.70 3.54 7.88
CA SER A 108 -7.01 3.44 9.15
C SER A 108 -7.15 2.03 9.70
N PHE A 109 -6.03 1.44 10.13
CA PHE A 109 -5.97 0.09 10.64
C PHE A 109 -4.96 0.04 11.78
N ASN A 110 -5.37 -0.51 12.92
CA ASN A 110 -4.48 -0.70 14.05
C ASN A 110 -4.76 -2.05 14.73
N VAL A 111 -3.73 -2.87 14.84
CA VAL A 111 -3.74 -4.16 15.54
C VAL A 111 -2.57 -4.28 16.50
N SER A 112 -1.94 -3.15 16.87
CA SER A 112 -0.79 -3.13 17.75
C SER A 112 -1.10 -3.70 19.13
N GLU A 113 -0.07 -4.10 19.87
CA GLU A 113 -0.20 -4.63 21.23
C GLU A 113 -1.18 -5.81 21.31
N ASN A 114 -0.94 -6.84 20.49
CA ASN A 114 -1.65 -8.11 20.47
C ASN A 114 -0.66 -9.30 20.40
N GLN A 115 -1.17 -10.52 20.23
CA GLN A 115 -0.41 -11.77 20.11
C GLN A 115 -0.51 -12.36 18.69
N LEU A 116 -0.67 -11.51 17.67
CA LEU A 116 -0.80 -11.92 16.28
C LEU A 116 0.52 -12.46 15.72
N HIS A 117 0.42 -13.37 14.77
CA HIS A 117 1.56 -13.97 14.09
C HIS A 117 1.31 -14.23 12.61
N GLY A 118 2.38 -14.60 11.90
CA GLY A 118 2.33 -14.89 10.48
C GLY A 118 2.55 -13.65 9.60
N GLN A 119 2.36 -13.84 8.29
CA GLN A 119 2.64 -12.81 7.29
C GLN A 119 1.53 -11.74 7.27
N ILE A 120 1.94 -10.47 7.29
CA ILE A 120 1.02 -9.35 7.11
C ILE A 120 0.45 -9.38 5.67
N PRO A 121 -0.88 -9.29 5.49
CA PRO A 121 -1.49 -9.22 4.17
C PRO A 121 -0.91 -8.06 3.36
N GLN A 122 -0.64 -8.31 2.08
CA GLN A 122 -0.06 -7.32 1.17
C GLN A 122 -1.07 -6.90 0.10
N GLY A 123 -0.97 -5.65 -0.34
CA GLY A 123 -1.74 -5.11 -1.47
C GLY A 123 -2.79 -4.07 -1.09
N LYS A 124 -3.25 -3.32 -2.10
CA LYS A 124 -4.22 -2.21 -1.96
C LYS A 124 -3.80 -1.23 -0.86
N GLN A 125 -4.68 -0.98 0.12
CA GLN A 125 -4.43 -0.11 1.28
C GLN A 125 -3.50 -0.73 2.34
N PHE A 126 -3.30 -2.06 2.38
CA PHE A 126 -2.52 -2.66 3.47
C PHE A 126 -1.05 -2.26 3.47
N ASN A 127 -0.53 -1.90 2.29
CA ASN A 127 0.83 -1.40 2.13
C ASN A 127 0.99 0.07 2.56
N THR A 128 -0.09 0.78 2.89
CA THR A 128 -0.04 2.19 3.33
C THR A 128 -0.01 2.32 4.85
N PHE A 129 -0.34 1.26 5.59
CA PHE A 129 -0.30 1.28 7.05
C PHE A 129 1.15 1.26 7.55
N GLY A 130 1.42 2.07 8.57
CA GLY A 130 2.76 2.20 9.16
C GLY A 130 3.13 1.02 10.03
N ASN A 131 4.38 1.00 10.50
CA ASN A 131 4.88 -0.03 11.42
C ASN A 131 4.19 0.03 12.79
N ASP A 132 3.75 1.23 13.19
CA ASP A 132 2.99 1.51 14.40
C ASP A 132 1.68 0.71 14.47
N SER A 133 0.98 0.52 13.33
CA SER A 133 -0.23 -0.30 13.25
C SER A 133 -0.04 -1.76 13.65
N TYR A 134 1.20 -2.26 13.67
CA TYR A 134 1.54 -3.67 13.90
C TYR A 134 2.46 -3.88 15.11
N GLU A 135 2.86 -2.81 15.79
CA GLU A 135 3.78 -2.84 16.93
C GLU A 135 3.28 -3.76 18.08
N GLY A 136 4.16 -4.23 18.94
CA GLY A 136 3.79 -5.13 20.05
C GLY A 136 3.53 -6.60 19.65
N ASN A 137 3.24 -6.89 18.38
CA ASN A 137 3.03 -8.26 17.90
C ASN A 137 4.36 -8.95 17.53
N LYS A 138 4.88 -9.80 18.43
CA LYS A 138 6.20 -10.43 18.25
C LYS A 138 6.28 -11.38 17.06
N GLY A 139 5.19 -12.09 16.75
CA GLY A 139 5.11 -13.13 15.73
C GLY A 139 4.76 -12.65 14.32
N LEU A 140 4.43 -11.37 14.12
CA LEU A 140 4.16 -10.82 12.80
C LEU A 140 5.45 -10.67 11.99
N CYS A 141 5.36 -10.94 10.69
CA CYS A 141 6.45 -10.83 9.73
C CYS A 141 5.96 -10.28 8.39
N GLY A 142 6.88 -9.80 7.56
CA GLY A 142 6.57 -9.17 6.28
C GLY A 142 6.33 -7.66 6.39
N PHE A 143 6.39 -6.97 5.25
CA PHE A 143 6.23 -5.51 5.18
C PHE A 143 4.92 -5.04 5.84
N PRO A 144 4.91 -3.95 6.64
CA PRO A 144 5.99 -3.01 6.92
C PRO A 144 6.95 -3.43 8.04
N VAL A 145 6.66 -4.53 8.75
CA VAL A 145 7.52 -5.04 9.82
C VAL A 145 8.70 -5.75 9.17
N SER A 146 9.90 -5.14 9.17
CA SER A 146 11.13 -5.64 8.50
C SER A 146 11.69 -6.99 9.02
N LYS A 147 10.85 -7.84 9.61
CA LYS A 147 11.12 -9.24 9.97
C LYS A 147 10.82 -10.15 8.77
N GLY A 148 11.80 -10.95 8.37
CA GLY A 148 11.59 -11.99 7.37
C GLY A 148 10.64 -13.08 7.89
N CYS A 149 9.68 -13.49 7.08
CA CYS A 149 8.88 -14.68 7.35
C CYS A 149 9.75 -15.91 7.03
N ASN A 150 10.38 -16.50 8.06
CA ASN A 150 11.08 -17.77 7.88
C ASN A 150 10.03 -18.86 7.65
N ILE A 151 9.70 -19.13 6.39
CA ILE A 151 9.04 -20.36 6.01
C ILE A 151 10.06 -21.46 6.26
N ILE A 152 9.88 -22.26 7.31
CA ILE A 152 10.52 -23.57 7.39
C ILE A 152 9.80 -24.43 6.34
N GLU A 153 10.20 -24.27 5.09
CA GLU A 153 9.85 -25.19 4.02
C GLU A 153 10.92 -26.30 4.07
N PRO A 154 10.56 -27.57 4.34
CA PRO A 154 11.55 -28.64 4.28
C PRO A 154 12.06 -28.72 2.83
N ALA A 155 13.37 -28.53 2.67
CA ALA A 155 14.04 -28.56 1.37
C ALA A 155 13.70 -29.86 0.61
N PRO A 156 13.30 -29.80 -0.68
CA PRO A 156 13.27 -30.99 -1.51
C PRO A 156 14.71 -31.48 -1.76
N PRO A 157 14.94 -32.80 -1.81
CA PRO A 157 16.28 -33.35 -1.85
C PRO A 157 16.95 -33.08 -3.20
N ASN A 158 18.18 -32.57 -3.14
CA ASN A 158 19.22 -32.71 -4.14
C ASN A 158 18.91 -32.24 -5.57
N VAL A 159 19.35 -31.02 -5.92
CA VAL A 159 19.88 -30.76 -7.27
C VAL A 159 21.16 -29.92 -7.16
N LEU A 160 22.27 -30.66 -7.15
CA LEU A 160 23.57 -30.38 -7.75
C LEU A 160 23.74 -28.98 -8.37
N GLU A 161 24.69 -28.23 -7.82
CA GLU A 161 25.31 -27.07 -8.48
C GLU A 161 25.71 -27.42 -9.92
N LYS A 162 25.34 -26.56 -10.87
CA LYS A 162 26.06 -26.47 -12.13
C LYS A 162 26.25 -25.02 -12.52
N ASP A 163 27.50 -24.59 -12.40
CA ASP A 163 28.07 -23.41 -13.03
C ASP A 163 27.66 -23.29 -14.50
N GLY A 164 27.41 -22.06 -14.95
CA GLY A 164 27.27 -21.79 -16.38
C GLY A 164 26.59 -20.49 -16.74
N SER A 165 27.36 -19.40 -16.72
CA SER A 165 27.33 -18.30 -17.69
C SER A 165 25.97 -17.70 -18.11
N LYS A 166 25.69 -16.49 -17.62
CA LYS A 166 25.30 -15.33 -18.45
C LYS A 166 25.30 -14.07 -17.59
N SER A 167 26.29 -13.22 -17.79
CA SER A 167 26.37 -11.87 -17.25
C SER A 167 25.25 -10.99 -17.81
N ASN A 168 24.07 -11.07 -17.21
CA ASN A 168 23.13 -9.96 -17.25
C ASN A 168 23.52 -9.03 -16.11
N ILE A 169 24.11 -7.88 -16.44
CA ILE A 169 24.45 -6.84 -15.48
C ILE A 169 23.14 -6.35 -14.87
N ALA A 170 22.75 -6.93 -13.73
CA ALA A 170 21.64 -6.46 -12.94
C ALA A 170 22.06 -5.10 -12.34
N PHE A 171 21.39 -4.02 -12.77
CA PHE A 171 21.57 -2.66 -12.25
C PHE A 171 21.11 -2.60 -10.78
N GLY A 172 21.91 -3.14 -9.88
CA GLY A 172 21.71 -3.03 -8.45
C GLY A 172 22.24 -1.69 -7.92
N TRP A 173 21.73 -1.26 -6.77
CA TRP A 173 22.18 -0.06 -6.05
C TRP A 173 23.70 -0.02 -5.79
N LYS A 174 24.38 -1.17 -5.79
CA LYS A 174 25.85 -1.26 -5.74
C LYS A 174 26.54 -0.62 -6.95
N VAL A 175 26.01 -0.80 -8.16
CA VAL A 175 26.53 -0.16 -9.39
C VAL A 175 26.29 1.34 -9.34
N VAL A 176 25.14 1.76 -8.80
CA VAL A 176 24.79 3.18 -8.62
C VAL A 176 25.76 3.85 -7.63
N LEU A 177 26.08 3.19 -6.50
CA LEU A 177 27.03 3.72 -5.51
C LEU A 177 28.45 3.87 -6.08
N ILE A 178 28.93 2.88 -6.83
CA ILE A 178 30.27 2.90 -7.46
C ILE A 178 30.31 4.01 -8.54
N GLY A 179 29.24 4.15 -9.33
CA GLY A 179 29.13 5.18 -10.36
C GLY A 179 29.08 6.60 -9.79
N TYR A 180 28.41 6.80 -8.66
CA TYR A 180 28.32 8.11 -8.01
C TYR A 180 29.70 8.58 -7.49
N GLY A 181 30.45 7.68 -6.84
CA GLY A 181 31.79 8.01 -6.32
C GLY A 181 32.76 8.44 -7.41
N CYS A 182 32.90 7.65 -8.47
CA CYS A 182 33.80 8.00 -9.58
C CYS A 182 33.28 9.20 -10.39
N GLY A 183 31.96 9.28 -10.62
CA GLY A 183 31.35 10.33 -11.43
C GLY A 183 31.51 11.74 -10.86
N VAL A 184 31.39 11.89 -9.53
CA VAL A 184 31.54 13.19 -8.87
C VAL A 184 32.99 13.68 -8.93
N VAL A 185 33.97 12.80 -8.73
CA VAL A 185 35.41 13.15 -8.77
C VAL A 185 35.83 13.54 -10.18
N PHE A 186 35.43 12.78 -11.20
CA PHE A 186 35.68 13.12 -12.60
C PHE A 186 34.95 14.41 -13.01
N GLY A 187 33.71 14.62 -12.55
CA GLY A 187 32.94 15.84 -12.81
C GLY A 187 33.58 17.09 -12.22
N MET A 188 34.03 17.02 -10.96
CA MET A 188 34.72 18.11 -10.27
C MET A 188 36.06 18.47 -10.92
N SER A 189 36.84 17.47 -11.31
CA SER A 189 38.14 17.69 -11.97
C SER A 189 37.99 18.28 -13.38
N VAL A 190 37.05 17.79 -14.19
CA VAL A 190 36.74 18.39 -15.51
C VAL A 190 36.17 19.80 -15.34
N GLY A 191 35.25 20.01 -14.39
CA GLY A 191 34.67 21.31 -14.09
C GLY A 191 35.72 22.34 -13.66
N TYR A 192 36.66 21.94 -12.80
CA TYR A 192 37.76 22.79 -12.36
C TYR A 192 38.67 23.22 -13.52
N VAL A 193 39.03 22.28 -14.41
CA VAL A 193 39.84 22.59 -15.61
C VAL A 193 39.11 23.56 -16.54
N VAL A 194 37.80 23.38 -16.74
CA VAL A 194 36.98 24.29 -17.55
C VAL A 194 36.89 25.68 -16.91
N PHE A 195 36.74 25.77 -15.59
CA PHE A 195 36.65 27.05 -14.88
C PHE A 195 37.95 27.86 -14.94
N GLN A 196 39.11 27.21 -14.81
CA GLN A 196 40.40 27.90 -14.90
C GLN A 196 40.77 28.30 -16.33
N THR A 197 40.47 27.45 -17.32
CA THR A 197 40.91 27.66 -18.71
C THR A 197 39.84 28.31 -19.58
N GLY A 198 38.61 28.46 -19.08
CA GLY A 198 37.44 29.05 -19.75
C GLY A 198 36.87 28.19 -20.89
N LYS A 199 37.71 27.77 -21.85
CA LYS A 199 37.35 26.94 -23.01
C LYS A 199 38.48 25.97 -23.36
N PRO A 200 38.57 24.79 -22.72
CA PRO A 200 39.63 23.84 -23.02
C PRO A 200 39.51 23.30 -24.46
N LYS A 201 40.55 23.51 -25.26
CA LYS A 201 40.58 23.19 -26.70
C LYS A 201 40.20 21.73 -27.00
N TRP A 202 40.59 20.78 -26.15
CA TRP A 202 40.28 19.36 -26.35
C TRP A 202 38.78 19.06 -26.23
N LEU A 203 38.08 19.71 -25.30
CA LEU A 203 36.65 19.53 -25.07
C LEU A 203 35.84 20.15 -26.22
N VAL A 204 36.26 21.33 -26.68
CA VAL A 204 35.66 22.00 -27.85
C VAL A 204 35.81 21.13 -29.09
N ASN A 205 37.02 20.63 -29.38
CA ASN A 205 37.25 19.72 -30.52
C ASN A 205 36.46 18.42 -30.41
N LEU A 206 36.25 17.89 -29.20
CA LEU A 206 35.45 16.69 -28.99
C LEU A 206 33.97 16.93 -29.33
N VAL A 207 33.41 18.05 -28.86
CA VAL A 207 32.03 18.45 -29.13
C VAL A 207 31.84 18.74 -30.63
N GLU A 208 32.75 19.48 -31.25
CA GLU A 208 32.66 19.83 -32.66
C GLU A 208 32.74 18.58 -33.56
N ASN A 209 33.63 17.63 -33.26
CA ASN A 209 33.70 16.35 -33.95
C ASN A 209 32.41 15.51 -33.80
N GLN A 210 31.73 15.58 -32.67
CA GLN A 210 30.45 14.90 -32.47
C GLN A 210 29.33 15.56 -33.28
N HIS A 211 29.31 16.90 -33.35
CA HIS A 211 28.38 17.65 -34.19
C HIS A 211 28.58 17.35 -35.68
N GLU A 212 29.82 17.27 -36.15
CA GLU A 212 30.13 16.84 -37.52
C GLU A 212 29.64 15.41 -37.81
N LYS A 213 29.94 14.45 -36.93
CA LYS A 213 29.48 13.06 -37.08
C LYS A 213 27.96 12.98 -37.14
N ARG A 214 27.24 13.78 -36.33
CA ARG A 214 25.77 13.88 -36.37
C ARG A 214 25.26 14.51 -37.67
N ARG A 215 25.90 15.57 -38.18
CA ARG A 215 25.57 16.16 -39.49
C ARG A 215 25.77 15.17 -40.64
N ARG A 216 26.89 14.43 -40.66
CA ARG A 216 27.17 13.38 -41.67
C ARG A 216 26.15 12.24 -41.62
N ARG A 217 25.69 11.84 -40.43
CA ARG A 217 24.61 10.83 -40.27
C ARG A 217 23.25 11.33 -40.78
N LYS A 218 22.89 12.60 -40.54
CA LYS A 218 21.66 13.20 -41.10
C LYS A 218 21.70 13.30 -42.62
N SER A 219 22.85 13.70 -43.20
CA SER A 219 23.06 13.73 -44.66
C SER A 219 22.93 12.35 -45.32
N LYS A 220 23.55 11.31 -44.74
CA LYS A 220 23.41 9.91 -45.24
C LYS A 220 21.99 9.37 -45.15
N LYS A 221 21.19 9.80 -44.16
CA LYS A 221 19.78 9.39 -44.01
C LYS A 221 18.87 10.04 -45.06
N GLY A 222 19.13 11.31 -45.42
CA GLY A 222 18.43 12.01 -46.51
C GLY A 222 18.75 11.45 -47.91
N ASN A 223 19.98 11.01 -48.15
CA ASN A 223 20.37 10.45 -49.45
C ASN A 223 19.86 9.00 -49.67
N ARG A 224 19.48 8.29 -48.60
CA ARG A 224 18.81 6.98 -48.69
C ARG A 224 17.31 7.09 -48.93
N SER A 225 16.64 8.18 -48.54
CA SER A 225 15.22 8.38 -48.83
C SER A 225 14.96 8.88 -50.25
N SER A 226 15.88 9.64 -50.86
CA SER A 226 15.78 10.07 -52.26
C SER A 226 15.99 8.91 -53.25
N ARG A 227 16.86 7.95 -52.92
CA ARG A 227 17.17 6.78 -53.78
C ARG A 227 16.11 5.68 -53.74
N ARG A 228 15.17 5.71 -52.79
CA ARG A 228 14.01 4.81 -52.69
C ARG A 228 12.74 5.31 -53.41
N ARG A 229 12.76 6.53 -53.98
CA ARG A 229 11.64 7.12 -54.74
C ARG A 229 11.86 7.15 -56.27
N ARG A 230 12.94 6.50 -56.75
CA ARG A 230 13.19 6.29 -58.20
C ARG A 230 13.43 4.81 -58.45
N ILE A 231 12.36 4.02 -58.39
CA ILE A 231 12.10 2.80 -59.18
C ILE A 231 10.61 2.84 -59.46
#